data_AF-A0AAN7F6N7-F1
#
_entry.id   AF-A0AAN7F6N7-F1
#
_cell.length_a   1.000
_cell.length_b   1.000
_cell.length_c   1.000
_cell.angle_alpha   90.00
_cell.angle_beta   90.00
_cell.angle_gamma   90.00
#
_symmetry.space_group_name_H-M   'P 1'
#
loop_
_entity.id
_entity.type
_entity.pdbx_description
1 polymer ?
#
loop_
_entity_poly.entity_id
_entity_poly.type
_entity_poly.pdbx_seq_one_letter_code
_entity_poly.pdbx_strand_id
1 'polypeptide(L)'
;MKAQKYCFYLLSLLILPIYATSRGGKHGGLDATDDWQPITNINDESVQKIGQFVVFEYNKNLSSNLVFDKVVSGESRFSGGTYYRLVLAAKNGGNTRNY
;
A
#
# COMPACT_ATOMS: atom_id res chain seq x y z
N MET A 1 -27.25 -44.70 19.90
CA MET A 1 -26.47 -43.45 19.70
C MET A 1 -25.07 -43.59 20.28
N LYS A 2 -24.14 -44.21 19.54
CA LYS A 2 -22.70 -44.25 19.90
C LYS A 2 -21.80 -43.83 18.74
N ALA A 3 -22.23 -44.02 17.49
CA ALA A 3 -21.53 -43.63 16.27
C ALA A 3 -21.22 -42.12 16.16
N GLN A 4 -22.10 -41.25 16.66
CA GLN A 4 -21.95 -39.79 16.52
C GLN A 4 -20.78 -39.22 17.34
N LYS A 5 -20.43 -39.86 18.47
CA LYS A 5 -19.28 -39.42 19.28
C LYS A 5 -17.95 -39.72 18.59
N TYR A 6 -17.84 -40.87 17.91
CA TYR A 6 -16.63 -41.23 17.15
C TYR A 6 -16.40 -40.31 15.94
N CYS A 7 -17.47 -39.79 15.32
CA CYS A 7 -17.37 -38.82 14.23
C CYS A 7 -16.69 -37.52 14.70
N PHE A 8 -17.06 -37.00 15.87
CA PHE A 8 -16.43 -35.81 16.45
C PHE A 8 -14.96 -36.04 16.83
N TYR A 9 -14.60 -37.22 17.35
CA TYR A 9 -13.20 -37.56 17.64
C TYR A 9 -12.34 -37.78 16.38
N LEU A 10 -12.93 -38.30 15.30
CA LEU A 10 -12.24 -38.44 14.00
C LEU A 10 -12.01 -37.08 13.33
N LEU A 11 -12.97 -36.15 13.46
CA LEU A 11 -12.85 -34.79 12.94
C LEU A 11 -11.78 -33.97 13.67
N SER A 12 -11.60 -34.14 14.99
CA SER A 12 -10.56 -33.40 15.74
C SER A 12 -9.14 -33.91 15.46
N LEU A 13 -8.96 -35.21 15.18
CA LEU A 13 -7.64 -35.77 14.86
C LEU A 13 -7.06 -35.25 13.53
N LEU A 14 -7.92 -34.82 12.59
CA LEU A 14 -7.52 -34.29 11.28
C LEU A 14 -7.02 -32.84 11.32
N ILE A 15 -7.25 -32.10 12.41
CA ILE A 15 -6.90 -30.67 12.54
C ILE A 15 -5.55 -30.47 13.25
N LEU A 16 -4.99 -31.53 13.86
CA LEU A 16 -3.74 -31.46 14.62
C LEU A 16 -2.43 -31.23 13.80
N PRO A 17 -2.32 -31.50 12.48
CA PRO A 17 -1.08 -31.22 11.77
C PRO A 17 -0.92 -29.75 11.33
N ILE A 18 -1.92 -28.89 11.51
CA ILE A 18 -1.88 -27.49 11.03
C ILE A 18 -0.99 -26.59 11.92
N TYR A 19 -0.68 -27.01 13.16
CA TYR A 19 0.04 -26.15 14.11
C TYR A 19 1.57 -26.33 14.14
N ALA A 20 2.15 -27.08 13.20
CA ALA A 20 3.58 -27.40 13.24
C ALA A 20 4.30 -27.20 11.90
N THR A 21 4.40 -25.94 11.44
CA THR A 21 5.62 -25.41 10.78
C THR A 21 5.67 -23.87 10.84
N SER A 22 5.89 -23.25 12.01
CA SER A 22 6.57 -21.95 12.02
C SER A 22 8.07 -22.20 11.88
N ARG A 23 8.49 -22.65 10.69
CA ARG A 23 9.90 -22.70 10.35
C ARG A 23 10.30 -21.24 10.15
N GLY A 24 10.85 -20.64 11.20
CA GLY A 24 11.56 -19.37 11.14
C GLY A 24 12.73 -19.50 10.18
N GLY A 25 12.44 -19.31 8.89
CA GLY A 25 13.42 -19.10 7.86
C GLY A 25 13.75 -17.62 7.83
N LYS A 26 14.78 -17.22 8.57
CA LYS A 26 15.54 -16.02 8.21
C LYS A 26 16.21 -16.31 6.87
N HIS A 27 15.51 -16.05 5.77
CA HIS A 27 16.14 -15.88 4.48
C HIS A 27 16.49 -14.41 4.36
N GLY A 28 17.69 -14.07 4.84
CA GLY A 28 18.41 -12.96 4.25
C GLY A 28 18.67 -13.33 2.80
N GLY A 29 18.13 -12.54 1.88
CA GLY A 29 18.26 -12.80 0.45
C GLY A 29 17.31 -11.95 -0.38
N LEU A 30 17.70 -10.69 -0.62
CA LEU A 30 17.27 -9.85 -1.73
C LEU A 30 15.79 -9.42 -1.74
N ASP A 31 15.41 -8.56 -0.80
CA ASP A 31 14.20 -7.76 -0.97
C ASP A 31 14.48 -6.66 -2.00
N ALA A 32 13.84 -6.74 -3.18
CA ALA A 32 13.83 -5.70 -4.20
C ALA A 32 13.00 -4.45 -3.80
N THR A 33 12.90 -4.17 -2.49
CA THR A 33 12.13 -3.09 -1.89
C THR A 33 12.95 -1.83 -1.56
N ASP A 34 14.28 -1.89 -1.62
CA ASP A 34 15.16 -0.83 -1.10
C ASP A 34 15.51 0.32 -2.08
N ASP A 35 15.02 0.26 -3.32
CA ASP A 35 15.30 1.32 -4.31
C ASP A 35 14.35 2.54 -4.20
N TRP A 36 13.34 2.50 -3.32
CA TRP A 36 12.50 3.66 -3.03
C TRP A 36 13.21 4.55 -2.02
N GLN A 37 13.46 5.79 -2.40
CA GLN A 37 14.15 6.78 -1.58
C GLN A 37 13.18 7.91 -1.22
N PRO A 38 13.16 8.38 0.04
CA PRO A 38 12.35 9.53 0.42
C PRO A 38 12.69 10.75 -0.42
N ILE A 39 11.67 11.50 -0.84
CA ILE A 39 11.88 12.77 -1.55
C ILE A 39 12.25 13.84 -0.53
N THR A 40 13.51 14.26 -0.53
CA THR A 40 14.04 15.23 0.44
C THR A 40 13.34 16.58 0.38
N ASN A 41 13.11 17.10 -0.83
CA ASN A 41 12.44 18.37 -1.04
C ASN A 41 11.05 18.16 -1.65
N ILE A 42 10.06 17.90 -0.79
CA ILE A 42 8.67 17.77 -1.22
C ILE A 42 8.09 19.08 -1.80
N ASN A 43 8.68 20.24 -1.48
CA ASN A 43 8.27 21.55 -1.99
C ASN A 43 8.94 21.90 -3.33
N ASP A 44 9.73 20.99 -3.91
CA ASP A 44 10.27 21.16 -5.25
C ASP A 44 9.13 21.37 -6.26
N GLU A 45 9.27 22.36 -7.14
CA GLU A 45 8.22 22.74 -8.09
C GLU A 45 7.84 21.57 -9.02
N SER A 46 8.82 20.73 -9.40
CA SER A 46 8.56 19.56 -10.23
C SER A 46 7.71 18.51 -9.49
N VAL A 47 7.99 18.29 -8.21
CA VAL A 47 7.25 17.36 -7.34
C VAL A 47 5.82 17.87 -7.13
N GLN A 48 5.63 19.17 -6.90
CA GLN A 48 4.31 19.78 -6.78
C GLN A 48 3.51 19.68 -8.08
N LYS A 49 4.14 19.91 -9.25
CA LYS A 49 3.49 19.73 -10.56
C LYS A 49 3.06 18.29 -10.81
N ILE A 50 3.85 17.30 -10.39
CA ILE A 50 3.45 15.89 -10.47
C ILE A 50 2.22 15.64 -9.58
N GLY A 51 2.21 16.16 -8.35
CA GLY A 51 1.03 16.06 -7.47
C GLY A 51 -0.24 16.68 -8.08
N GLN A 52 -0.11 17.86 -8.69
CA GLN A 52 -1.22 18.51 -9.39
C GLN A 52 -1.72 17.69 -10.58
N PHE A 53 -0.80 17.12 -11.36
CA PHE A 53 -1.13 16.24 -12.48
C PHE A 53 -1.87 14.98 -12.03
N VAL A 54 -1.46 14.36 -10.93
CA VAL A 54 -2.13 13.18 -10.35
C VAL A 54 -3.58 13.51 -9.98
N VAL A 55 -3.84 14.64 -9.32
CA VAL A 55 -5.21 15.06 -8.97
C VAL A 55 -6.04 15.35 -10.22
N PHE A 56 -5.44 15.99 -11.24
CA PHE A 56 -6.10 16.26 -12.52
C PHE A 56 -6.54 14.96 -13.23
N GLU A 57 -5.64 13.99 -13.39
CA GLU A 57 -5.96 12.71 -14.03
C GLU A 57 -6.94 11.88 -13.20
N TYR A 58 -6.84 11.92 -11.86
CA TYR A 58 -7.80 11.25 -10.98
C TYR A 58 -9.22 11.80 -11.19
N ASN A 59 -9.39 13.14 -11.18
CA ASN A 59 -10.67 13.78 -11.44
C ASN A 59 -11.24 13.44 -12.82
N LYS A 60 -10.40 13.45 -13.85
CA LYS A 60 -10.79 13.10 -15.21
C LYS A 60 -11.28 11.65 -15.31
N ASN A 61 -10.61 10.70 -14.66
CA ASN A 61 -10.93 9.28 -14.76
C ASN A 61 -12.12 8.85 -13.88
N LEU A 62 -12.35 9.52 -12.76
CA LEU A 62 -13.35 9.10 -11.76
C LEU A 62 -14.50 10.10 -11.57
N SER A 63 -14.59 11.13 -12.41
CA SER A 63 -15.60 12.21 -12.29
C SER A 63 -15.66 12.83 -10.89
N SER A 64 -14.50 12.94 -10.23
CA SER A 64 -14.36 13.64 -8.95
C SER A 64 -13.98 15.12 -9.17
N ASN A 65 -14.11 15.93 -8.13
CA ASN A 65 -13.79 17.37 -8.15
C ASN A 65 -12.81 17.75 -7.03
N LEU A 66 -11.75 16.97 -6.86
CA LEU A 66 -10.70 17.27 -5.89
C LEU A 66 -9.90 18.50 -6.33
N VAL A 67 -9.62 19.40 -5.41
CA VAL A 67 -8.71 20.55 -5.67
C VAL A 67 -7.38 20.26 -5.01
N PHE A 68 -6.33 20.17 -5.80
CA PHE A 68 -4.97 19.98 -5.29
C PHE A 68 -4.59 21.09 -4.30
N ASP A 69 -4.04 20.71 -3.15
CA ASP A 69 -3.51 21.64 -2.14
C ASP A 69 -1.97 21.59 -2.16
N LYS A 70 -1.39 20.43 -1.87
CA LYS A 70 0.07 20.21 -1.90
C LYS A 70 0.44 18.74 -1.86
N VAL A 71 1.69 18.42 -2.22
CA VAL A 71 2.33 17.17 -1.82
C VAL A 71 2.71 17.24 -0.33
N VAL A 72 2.36 16.21 0.44
CA VAL A 72 2.65 16.12 1.89
C VAL A 72 3.94 15.34 2.14
N SER A 73 4.10 14.22 1.43
CA SER A 73 5.27 13.35 1.51
C SER A 73 5.38 12.50 0.25
N GLY A 74 6.53 11.89 0.02
CA GLY A 74 6.63 10.90 -1.02
C GLY A 74 7.99 10.22 -1.11
N GLU A 75 8.02 9.19 -1.94
CA GLU A 75 9.22 8.41 -2.26
C GLU A 75 9.40 8.42 -3.78
N SER A 76 10.64 8.35 -4.24
CA SER A 76 10.96 8.17 -5.65
C SER A 76 11.89 6.98 -5.86
N ARG A 77 11.81 6.38 -7.05
CA ARG A 77 12.71 5.32 -7.49
C ARG A 77 13.17 5.58 -8.90
N PHE A 78 14.45 5.39 -9.16
CA PHE A 78 15.03 5.45 -10.50
C PHE A 78 15.19 4.04 -11.07
N SER A 79 14.46 3.69 -12.13
CA SER A 79 14.51 2.38 -12.77
C SER A 79 14.11 2.47 -14.24
N GLY A 80 15.03 2.90 -15.12
CA GLY A 80 14.70 3.16 -16.53
C GLY A 80 13.73 4.34 -16.73
N GLY A 81 13.53 5.14 -15.68
CA GLY A 81 12.59 6.25 -15.53
C GLY A 81 12.45 6.60 -14.06
N THR A 82 11.79 7.71 -13.74
CA THR A 82 11.52 8.12 -12.34
C THR A 82 10.09 7.79 -11.97
N TYR A 83 9.94 6.95 -10.96
CA TYR A 83 8.64 6.60 -10.37
C TYR A 83 8.45 7.37 -9.07
N TYR A 84 7.20 7.71 -8.76
CA TYR A 84 6.83 8.46 -7.58
C TYR A 84 5.71 7.75 -6.81
N ARG A 85 5.81 7.73 -5.49
CA ARG A 85 4.72 7.42 -4.55
C ARG A 85 4.50 8.67 -3.72
N LEU A 86 3.39 9.37 -3.94
CA LEU A 86 3.11 10.63 -3.27
C LEU A 86 1.89 10.48 -2.37
N VAL A 87 1.95 11.12 -1.21
CA VAL A 87 0.77 11.43 -0.39
C VAL A 87 0.40 12.88 -0.66
N LEU A 88 -0.83 13.12 -1.07
CA LEU A 88 -1.30 14.43 -1.52
C LEU A 88 -2.37 14.96 -0.58
N ALA A 89 -2.27 16.23 -0.20
CA ALA A 89 -3.39 16.95 0.38
C ALA A 89 -4.24 17.50 -0.77
N ALA A 90 -5.55 17.25 -0.72
CA ALA A 90 -6.51 17.82 -1.63
C ALA A 90 -7.81 18.18 -0.92
N LYS A 91 -8.46 19.24 -1.39
CA LYS A 91 -9.77 19.66 -0.91
C LYS A 91 -10.86 18.86 -1.62
N ASN A 92 -11.78 18.33 -0.85
CA ASN A 92 -13.02 17.73 -1.34
C ASN A 92 -14.17 18.56 -0.77
N GLY A 93 -14.70 19.47 -1.59
CA GLY A 93 -15.54 20.56 -1.11
C GLY A 93 -14.76 21.49 -0.17
N GLY A 94 -15.31 21.76 1.02
CA GLY A 94 -14.71 22.65 2.02
C GLY A 94 -13.64 22.02 2.92
N ASN A 95 -13.40 20.70 2.82
CA ASN A 95 -12.51 19.98 3.73
C ASN A 95 -11.25 19.49 3.01
N THR A 96 -10.08 19.74 3.61
CA THR A 96 -8.80 19.15 3.15
C THR A 96 -8.63 17.74 3.70
N ARG A 97 -8.22 16.80 2.85
CA ARG A 97 -7.91 15.41 3.21
C ARG A 97 -6.61 14.97 2.52
N ASN A 98 -5.93 14.00 3.12
CA ASN A 98 -4.78 13.35 2.50
C ASN A 98 -5.25 12.12 1.70
N TYR A 99 -4.69 11.93 0.51
CA TYR A 99 -4.93 10.84 -0.43
C TYR A 99 -3.61 10.15 -0.77
#